data_AF-A0A7W6A3E4-F1
#
_entry.id   AF-A0A7W6A3E4-F1
#
_cell.length_a   1.000
_cell.length_b   1.000
_cell.length_c   1.000
_cell.angle_alpha   90.00
_cell.angle_beta   90.00
_cell.angle_gamma   90.00
#
_symmetry.space_group_name_H-M   'P 1'
#
loop_
_entity.id
_entity.type
_entity.pdbx_description
1 polymer ?
#
loop_
_entity_poly.entity_id
_entity_poly.type
_entity_poly.pdbx_seq_one_letter_code
_entity_poly.pdbx_strand_id
1 'polypeptide(L)'
;MIVEEYVREDGSCPFRGWFDHLDVQAAAKVATAIVRMELGNLSNVKWIGGGLGEYRIDWGPGYRLYVTQDGDQLVILFVGGTKKRQQSDIKQAGALLDEYKGRKVKAKKARS
;
A
#
# COMPACT_ATOMS: atom_id res chain seq x y z
N MET A 1 13.26 8.15 1.49
CA MET A 1 12.63 6.86 1.15
C MET A 1 11.80 7.10 -0.11
N ILE A 2 11.78 6.18 -1.07
CA ILE A 2 10.93 6.36 -2.27
C ILE A 2 9.61 5.66 -1.99
N VAL A 3 8.49 6.36 -2.17
CA VAL A 3 7.16 5.78 -2.07
C VAL A 3 6.59 5.58 -3.47
N GLU A 4 6.27 4.34 -3.82
CA GLU A 4 5.68 4.00 -5.11
C GLU A 4 4.31 3.35 -4.91
N GLU A 5 3.39 3.61 -5.83
CA GLU A 5 2.08 2.98 -5.86
C GLU A 5 2.14 1.69 -6.68
N TYR A 6 1.48 0.63 -6.23
CA TYR A 6 1.43 -0.60 -7.01
C TYR A 6 0.53 -0.45 -8.24
N VAL A 7 1.14 -0.61 -9.42
CA VAL A 7 0.45 -0.67 -10.71
C VAL A 7 0.45 -2.11 -11.20
N ARG A 8 -0.74 -2.67 -11.42
CA ARG A 8 -0.94 -4.00 -11.98
C ARG A 8 -0.45 -4.10 -13.42
N GLU A 9 -0.33 -5.32 -13.92
CA GLU A 9 0.09 -5.60 -15.30
C GLU A 9 -0.90 -5.04 -16.34
N ASP A 10 -2.19 -4.99 -15.99
CA ASP A 10 -3.25 -4.39 -16.82
C ASP A 10 -3.25 -2.85 -16.81
N GLY A 11 -2.30 -2.22 -16.11
CA GLY A 11 -2.23 -0.77 -15.91
C GLY A 11 -3.19 -0.24 -14.85
N SER A 12 -4.01 -1.10 -14.22
CA SER A 12 -4.88 -0.69 -13.13
C SER A 12 -4.07 -0.38 -11.87
N CYS A 13 -4.47 0.68 -11.20
CA CYS A 13 -3.87 1.12 -9.95
C CYS A 13 -4.92 0.94 -8.85
N PRO A 14 -4.90 -0.16 -8.08
CA PRO A 14 -5.84 -0.39 -6.99
C PRO A 14 -5.92 0.79 -6.02
N PHE A 15 -4.77 1.45 -5.81
CA PHE A 15 -4.71 2.70 -5.05
C PHE A 15 -5.55 3.79 -5.62
N ARG A 16 -5.23 4.19 -6.86
CA ARG A 16 -5.84 5.32 -7.49
C ARG A 16 -7.34 5.11 -7.61
N GLY A 17 -7.74 3.89 -7.97
CA GLY A 17 -9.15 3.49 -7.96
C GLY A 17 -9.82 3.71 -6.61
N TRP A 18 -9.21 3.33 -5.49
CA TRP A 18 -9.76 3.59 -4.16
C TRP A 18 -9.67 5.08 -3.74
N PHE A 19 -8.55 5.73 -4.04
CA PHE A 19 -8.26 7.12 -3.67
C PHE A 19 -9.19 8.10 -4.37
N ASP A 20 -9.51 7.86 -5.64
CA ASP A 20 -10.44 8.68 -6.42
C ASP A 20 -11.88 8.59 -5.87
N HIS A 21 -12.20 7.56 -5.09
CA HIS A 21 -13.50 7.42 -4.39
C HIS A 21 -13.50 8.04 -2.98
N LEU A 22 -12.38 8.60 -2.52
CA LEU A 22 -12.30 9.25 -1.22
C LEU A 22 -12.78 10.69 -1.26
N ASP A 23 -13.43 11.13 -0.20
CA ASP A 23 -13.68 12.54 0.04
C ASP A 23 -12.38 13.34 0.14
N VAL A 24 -12.43 14.63 -0.20
CA VAL A 24 -11.29 15.56 -0.20
C VAL A 24 -10.50 15.51 1.11
N GLN A 25 -11.19 15.41 2.25
CA GLN A 25 -10.54 15.32 3.56
C GLN A 25 -9.79 13.99 3.76
N ALA A 26 -10.36 12.87 3.32
CA ALA A 26 -9.71 11.57 3.38
C ALA A 26 -8.49 11.52 2.47
N ALA A 27 -8.62 12.02 1.23
CA ALA A 27 -7.54 12.15 0.27
C ALA A 27 -6.36 12.96 0.84
N ALA A 28 -6.64 14.11 1.47
CA ALA A 28 -5.60 14.93 2.11
C ALA A 28 -4.87 14.21 3.26
N LYS A 29 -5.59 13.42 4.05
CA LYS A 29 -4.98 12.61 5.14
C LYS A 29 -4.10 11.49 4.60
N VAL A 30 -4.55 10.81 3.54
CA VAL A 30 -3.75 9.78 2.87
C VAL A 30 -2.51 10.39 2.25
N ALA A 31 -2.62 11.52 1.55
CA ALA A 31 -1.47 12.24 1.01
C ALA A 31 -0.47 12.64 2.10
N THR A 32 -0.97 13.14 3.24
CA THR A 32 -0.11 13.44 4.40
C THR A 32 0.59 12.20 4.94
N ALA A 33 -0.09 11.05 4.98
CA ALA A 33 0.51 9.78 5.39
C ALA A 33 1.61 9.35 4.42
N ILE A 34 1.39 9.48 3.11
CA ILE A 34 2.38 9.19 2.06
C ILE A 34 3.62 10.05 2.26
N VAL A 35 3.47 11.37 2.40
CA VAL A 35 4.60 12.28 2.64
C VAL A 35 5.36 11.93 3.91
N ARG A 36 4.67 11.55 4.99
CA ARG A 36 5.34 11.09 6.23
C ARG A 36 6.15 9.81 5.98
N MET A 37 5.62 8.87 5.20
CA MET A 37 6.33 7.64 4.85
C MET A 37 7.56 7.95 3.96
N GLU A 38 7.48 8.89 3.03
CA GLU A 38 8.63 9.34 2.21
C GLU A 38 9.76 9.93 3.06
N LEU A 39 9.39 10.65 4.12
CA LEU A 39 10.29 11.17 5.14
C LEU A 39 10.85 10.08 6.07
N GLY A 40 10.51 8.81 5.84
CA GLY A 40 10.98 7.66 6.63
C GLY A 40 10.20 7.44 7.92
N ASN A 41 9.08 8.14 8.12
CA ASN A 41 8.26 7.99 9.32
C ASN A 41 7.27 6.81 9.17
N LEU A 42 7.77 5.61 9.45
CA LEU A 42 7.00 4.36 9.40
C LEU A 42 6.46 3.92 10.77
N SER A 43 6.53 4.77 11.81
CA SER A 43 6.11 4.39 13.17
C SER A 43 4.63 4.00 13.26
N ASN A 44 3.80 4.47 12.33
CA ASN A 44 2.38 4.12 12.21
C ASN A 44 2.13 2.88 11.34
N VAL A 45 3.16 2.27 10.75
CA VAL A 45 3.09 1.01 10.01
C VAL A 45 3.19 -0.14 10.98
N LYS A 46 2.15 -0.97 11.02
CA LYS A 46 2.18 -2.26 11.70
C LYS A 46 2.56 -3.35 10.70
N TRP A 47 3.77 -3.88 10.81
CA TRP A 47 4.19 -5.08 10.05
C TRP A 47 3.38 -6.30 10.51
N ILE A 48 2.66 -6.92 9.57
CA ILE A 48 1.81 -8.09 9.84
C ILE A 48 2.57 -9.40 9.56
N GLY A 49 3.65 -9.33 8.78
CA GLY A 49 4.50 -10.46 8.41
C GLY A 49 4.58 -10.67 6.90
N GLY A 50 5.55 -11.47 6.45
CA GLY A 50 5.73 -11.79 5.04
C GLY A 50 6.10 -10.58 4.15
N GLY A 51 6.56 -9.48 4.74
CA GLY A 51 6.84 -8.22 4.03
C GLY A 51 5.62 -7.32 3.84
N LEU A 52 4.45 -7.68 4.39
CA LEU A 52 3.25 -6.85 4.38
C LEU A 52 3.16 -6.03 5.68
N GLY A 53 2.90 -4.75 5.53
CA GLY A 53 2.65 -3.78 6.60
C GLY A 53 1.31 -3.09 6.41
N GLU A 54 0.72 -2.64 7.52
CA GLU A 54 -0.55 -1.93 7.57
C GLU A 54 -0.33 -0.56 8.22
N TYR A 55 -0.38 0.51 7.43
CA TYR A 55 -0.41 1.87 7.94
C TYR A 55 -1.81 2.22 8.41
N ARG A 56 -1.96 2.59 9.68
CA ARG A 56 -3.26 2.95 10.26
C ARG A 56 -3.44 4.46 10.29
N ILE A 57 -4.53 4.92 9.68
CA ILE A 57 -4.96 6.31 9.75
C ILE A 57 -6.18 6.36 10.68
N ASP A 58 -5.95 6.82 11.91
CA ASP A 58 -7.00 7.02 12.92
C ASP A 58 -7.81 8.29 12.59
N TRP A 59 -8.54 8.25 11.48
CA TRP A 59 -9.38 9.35 11.02
C TRP A 59 -10.63 8.81 10.31
N GLY A 60 -11.79 9.42 10.62
CA GLY A 60 -13.09 9.04 10.06
C GLY A 60 -13.44 7.56 10.34
N PRO A 61 -13.77 6.75 9.31
CA PRO A 61 -14.11 5.33 9.47
C PRO A 61 -12.92 4.43 9.86
N GLY A 62 -11.71 5.00 9.99
CA GLY A 62 -10.48 4.26 10.28
C GLY A 62 -9.92 3.60 9.03
N TYR A 63 -9.20 4.39 8.23
CA TYR A 63 -8.58 3.93 6.99
C TYR A 63 -7.29 3.17 7.25
N ARG A 64 -7.02 2.18 6.41
CA ARG A 64 -5.79 1.39 6.47
C ARG A 64 -5.16 1.28 5.10
N LEU A 65 -3.86 1.56 5.05
CA LEU A 65 -3.07 1.40 3.83
C LEU A 65 -2.21 0.17 3.99
N TYR A 66 -2.25 -0.72 3.00
CA TYR A 66 -1.37 -1.87 2.99
C TYR A 66 -0.11 -1.51 2.20
N VAL A 67 1.04 -1.65 2.84
CA VAL A 67 2.36 -1.28 2.31
C VAL A 67 3.27 -2.49 2.34
N THR A 68 4.27 -2.51 1.48
CA THR A 68 5.39 -3.42 1.56
C THR A 68 6.69 -2.64 1.47
N GLN A 69 7.66 -3.00 2.29
CA GLN A 69 8.99 -2.42 2.21
C GLN A 69 9.88 -3.33 1.40
N ASP A 70 10.54 -2.75 0.42
CA ASP A 70 11.40 -3.43 -0.53
C ASP A 70 12.77 -2.73 -0.57
N GLY A 71 13.65 -3.12 0.34
CA GLY A 71 14.90 -2.41 0.61
C GLY A 71 14.62 -1.00 1.14
N ASP A 72 15.11 0.01 0.42
CA ASP A 72 14.95 1.44 0.74
C ASP A 72 13.72 2.07 0.06
N GLN A 73 12.93 1.27 -0.66
CA GLN A 73 11.69 1.69 -1.31
C GLN A 73 10.49 1.15 -0.54
N LEU A 74 9.45 1.97 -0.40
CA LEU A 74 8.16 1.58 0.15
C LEU A 74 7.14 1.52 -0.98
N VAL A 75 6.56 0.36 -1.21
CA VAL A 75 5.52 0.17 -2.22
C VAL A 75 4.16 0.10 -1.53
N ILE A 76 3.21 0.91 -1.98
CA ILE A 76 1.86 0.92 -1.44
C ILE A 76 0.93 0.06 -2.29
N LEU A 77 0.46 -1.03 -1.69
CA LEU A 77 -0.44 -2.02 -2.25
C LEU A 77 -1.86 -1.70 -1.79
N PHE A 78 -2.48 -0.69 -2.37
CA PHE A 78 -3.79 -0.27 -1.88
C PHE A 78 -4.89 -1.25 -2.23
N VAL A 79 -5.22 -2.07 -1.24
CA VAL A 79 -6.57 -2.55 -0.99
C VAL A 79 -7.11 -1.72 0.16
N GLY A 80 -7.40 -0.45 -0.12
CA GLY A 80 -7.90 0.47 0.88
C GLY A 80 -9.31 0.06 1.30
N GLY A 81 -9.46 -0.28 2.58
CA GLY A 81 -10.75 -0.61 3.15
C GLY A 81 -10.97 0.10 4.48
N THR A 82 -12.19 -0.05 5.00
CA THR A 82 -12.54 0.43 6.33
C THR A 82 -12.29 -0.68 7.34
N LYS A 83 -12.21 -0.33 8.63
CA LYS A 83 -12.05 -1.27 9.75
C LYS A 83 -12.97 -2.52 9.68
N LYS A 84 -14.15 -2.42 9.05
CA LYS A 84 -15.10 -3.53 8.88
C LYS A 84 -14.68 -4.59 7.84
N ARG A 85 -13.82 -4.24 6.87
CA ARG A 85 -13.39 -5.14 5.77
C ARG A 85 -11.94 -5.61 5.90
N GLN A 86 -11.28 -5.26 7.00
CA GLN A 86 -9.86 -5.52 7.26
C GLN A 86 -9.41 -6.95 6.88
N GLN A 87 -10.19 -7.98 7.17
CA GLN A 87 -9.80 -9.37 6.90
C GLN A 87 -9.80 -9.70 5.40
N SER A 88 -10.77 -9.19 4.64
CA SER A 88 -10.81 -9.30 3.19
C SER A 88 -9.69 -8.48 2.55
N ASP A 89 -9.44 -7.29 3.09
CA ASP A 89 -8.41 -6.39 2.57
C ASP A 89 -7.00 -6.98 2.77
N ILE A 90 -6.73 -7.59 3.94
CA ILE A 90 -5.49 -8.32 4.21
C ILE A 90 -5.29 -9.45 3.21
N LYS A 91 -6.34 -10.24 2.93
CA LYS A 91 -6.27 -11.37 1.99
C LYS A 91 -5.93 -10.89 0.58
N GLN A 92 -6.57 -9.81 0.12
CA GLN A 92 -6.33 -9.25 -1.19
C GLN A 92 -4.95 -8.56 -1.27
N ALA A 93 -4.53 -7.84 -0.23
CA ALA A 93 -3.21 -7.24 -0.15
C ALA A 93 -2.09 -8.30 -0.14
N GLY A 94 -2.31 -9.43 0.52
CA GLY A 94 -1.42 -10.58 0.46
C GLY A 94 -1.28 -11.14 -0.96
N ALA A 95 -2.39 -11.33 -1.68
CA ALA A 95 -2.35 -11.79 -3.07
C ALA A 95 -1.61 -10.80 -4.00
N LEU A 96 -1.85 -9.49 -3.82
CA LEU A 96 -1.14 -8.44 -4.56
C LEU A 96 0.37 -8.41 -4.24
N LEU A 97 0.73 -8.66 -2.99
CA LEU A 97 2.13 -8.74 -2.58
C LEU A 97 2.84 -9.91 -3.25
N ASP A 98 2.19 -11.08 -3.32
CA ASP A 98 2.75 -12.25 -3.99
C ASP A 98 2.92 -12.01 -5.50
N GLU A 99 1.95 -11.34 -6.13
CA GLU A 99 2.03 -10.89 -7.52
C GLU A 99 3.21 -9.91 -7.72
N TYR A 100 3.34 -8.90 -6.86
CA TYR A 100 4.44 -7.93 -6.88
C TYR A 100 5.80 -8.61 -6.75
N LYS A 101 5.97 -9.52 -5.77
CA LYS A 101 7.22 -10.28 -5.58
C LYS A 101 7.54 -11.15 -6.79
N GLY A 102 6.57 -11.88 -7.32
CA GLY A 102 6.73 -12.69 -8.53
C GLY A 102 7.16 -11.86 -9.73
N ARG A 103 6.55 -10.68 -9.90
CA ARG A 103 6.91 -9.72 -10.95
C ARG A 103 8.31 -9.16 -10.75
N LYS A 104 8.69 -8.77 -9.53
CA LYS A 104 10.05 -8.29 -9.24
C LYS A 104 11.10 -9.34 -9.56
N VAL A 105 10.86 -10.60 -9.23
CA VAL A 105 11.76 -11.72 -9.59
C VAL A 105 11.88 -11.85 -11.11
N LYS A 106 10.77 -11.77 -11.87
CA LYS A 106 10.79 -11.78 -13.34
C LYS A 106 11.52 -10.56 -13.92
N ALA A 107 11.24 -9.36 -13.42
CA ALA A 107 11.87 -8.12 -13.87
C ALA A 107 13.39 -8.08 -13.58
N LYS A 108 13.81 -8.64 -12.43
CA LYS A 108 15.23 -8.80 -12.10
C LYS A 108 15.91 -9.82 -13.02
N LYS A 109 15.23 -10.93 -13.33
CA LYS A 109 15.72 -11.96 -14.26
C LYS A 109 15.79 -11.49 -15.72
N ALA A 110 14.89 -10.60 -16.13
CA ALA A 110 14.90 -9.99 -17.47
C ALA A 110 15.99 -8.91 -17.65
N ARG A 111 16.60 -8.44 -16.56
CA ARG A 111 17.75 -7.51 -16.56
C ARG A 111 19.10 -8.22 -16.34
N SER A 112 19.11 -9.55 -16.23
CA SER A 112 20.31 -10.37 -15.98
C SER A 112 20.75 -11.10 -17.24
#